data_AF-A0A968ZZY4-F1
#
_entry.id   AF-A0A968ZZY4-F1
#
_cell.length_a   1.000
_cell.length_b   1.000
_cell.length_c   1.000
_cell.angle_alpha   90.00
_cell.angle_beta   90.00
_cell.angle_gamma   90.00
#
_symmetry.space_group_name_H-M   'P 1'
#
loop_
_entity.id
_entity.type
_entity.pdbx_description
1 polymer ?
#
loop_
_entity_poly.entity_id
_entity_poly.type
_entity_poly.pdbx_seq_one_letter_code
_entity_poly.pdbx_strand_id
1 'polypeptide(L)'
;MSALASKHPGLISFLLLVVLVTGCGSGSAVTDEASPSAATSTAPPAPTAAETPPEELPPNELPPNASNQPPGSVPASPDIASLPDADCQNPETQTAMNQCAKASYDQADTKLNQVYNQLKPSLSAQQQDQLTQAELAWIDFRDRHCEFEAGQFEGGSVQPTIYYSCLAQVSAERTAELQSPAPTRLSYKAADQQLNQVYQSLKSGLSDSRKSGLTTAQLAWLDYRDTNCAYEASTQDCLARMTLSRTQQLEEQAAMQAL
;
A
#
# COMPACT_ATOMS: atom_id res chain seq x y z
N MET A 1 -21.14 19.31 -55.40
CA MET A 1 -21.73 18.26 -56.24
C MET A 1 -21.59 16.94 -55.50
N SER A 2 -22.73 16.33 -55.20
CA SER A 2 -23.03 14.91 -54.94
C SER A 2 -22.30 14.08 -53.86
N ALA A 3 -23.14 13.29 -53.19
CA ALA A 3 -22.94 12.44 -52.02
C ALA A 3 -22.67 10.96 -52.38
N LEU A 4 -22.68 10.11 -51.32
CA LEU A 4 -22.78 8.63 -51.22
C LEU A 4 -21.43 7.91 -50.94
N ALA A 5 -21.29 6.92 -50.05
CA ALA A 5 -22.19 6.25 -49.11
C ALA A 5 -21.40 5.37 -48.09
N SER A 6 -21.91 5.31 -46.85
CA SER A 6 -22.16 4.15 -45.95
C SER A 6 -21.20 2.93 -45.86
N LYS A 7 -20.77 2.57 -44.63
CA LYS A 7 -21.31 1.42 -43.85
C LYS A 7 -20.68 1.26 -42.45
N HIS A 8 -21.54 1.14 -41.44
CA HIS A 8 -21.24 0.59 -40.10
C HIS A 8 -21.55 -0.92 -40.04
N PRO A 9 -20.88 -1.67 -39.16
CA PRO A 9 -21.51 -2.74 -38.38
C PRO A 9 -21.31 -2.44 -36.87
N GLY A 10 -22.15 -2.80 -35.91
CA GLY A 10 -23.37 -3.60 -35.84
C GLY A 10 -23.62 -3.80 -34.34
N LEU A 11 -24.78 -3.35 -33.85
CA LEU A 11 -25.26 -3.49 -32.47
C LEU A 11 -25.63 -4.95 -32.19
N ILE A 12 -25.13 -5.53 -31.09
CA ILE A 12 -25.68 -6.75 -30.51
C ILE A 12 -26.59 -6.34 -29.35
N SER A 13 -27.89 -6.45 -29.60
CA SER A 13 -28.98 -6.37 -28.64
C SER A 13 -29.01 -7.66 -27.81
N PHE A 14 -28.94 -7.56 -26.49
CA PHE A 14 -29.38 -8.63 -25.59
C PHE A 14 -30.50 -8.10 -24.70
N LEU A 15 -31.70 -8.59 -25.00
CA LEU A 15 -32.92 -8.34 -24.25
C LEU A 15 -32.82 -8.92 -22.84
N LEU A 16 -33.29 -8.13 -21.86
CA LEU A 16 -33.75 -8.59 -20.56
C LEU A 16 -34.87 -9.62 -20.72
N LEU A 17 -34.81 -10.71 -19.95
CA LEU A 17 -36.01 -11.45 -19.53
C LEU A 17 -36.02 -11.55 -18.00
N VAL A 18 -36.96 -10.82 -17.40
CA VAL A 18 -37.35 -10.92 -15.99
C VAL A 18 -38.28 -12.12 -15.84
N VAL A 19 -37.98 -13.04 -14.92
CA VAL A 19 -38.96 -14.02 -14.43
C VAL A 19 -39.10 -13.82 -12.93
N LEU A 20 -40.26 -13.25 -12.55
CA LEU A 20 -40.79 -13.25 -11.19
C LEU A 20 -41.34 -14.65 -10.89
N VAL A 21 -40.93 -15.25 -9.79
CA VAL A 21 -41.67 -16.34 -9.15
C VAL A 21 -42.03 -15.89 -7.74
N THR A 22 -43.31 -15.56 -7.57
CA THR A 22 -44.01 -15.46 -6.29
C THR A 22 -44.37 -16.86 -5.82
N GLY A 23 -43.96 -17.21 -4.59
CA GLY A 23 -44.38 -18.42 -3.89
C GLY A 23 -44.69 -18.10 -2.43
N CYS A 24 -45.96 -18.20 -2.08
CA CYS A 24 -46.52 -18.03 -0.73
C CYS A 24 -46.54 -19.40 -0.02
N GLY A 25 -46.22 -19.46 1.28
CA GLY A 25 -46.30 -20.69 2.07
C GLY A 25 -46.25 -20.43 3.56
N SER A 26 -47.39 -20.67 4.23
CA SER A 26 -47.68 -20.41 5.64
C SER A 26 -47.50 -21.65 6.53
N GLY A 27 -47.23 -21.43 7.82
CA GLY A 27 -47.48 -22.37 8.94
C GLY A 27 -46.27 -23.23 9.34
N SER A 28 -45.99 -23.55 10.61
CA SER A 28 -46.66 -23.29 11.88
C SER A 28 -45.64 -23.50 13.02
N ALA A 29 -45.91 -22.89 14.17
CA ALA A 29 -45.18 -23.05 15.42
C ALA A 29 -45.48 -24.37 16.14
N VAL A 30 -44.49 -24.92 16.88
CA VAL A 30 -44.58 -25.84 18.04
C VAL A 30 -43.31 -25.60 18.87
N THR A 31 -43.36 -24.73 19.89
CA THR A 31 -43.39 -24.99 21.36
C THR A 31 -42.20 -25.75 21.96
N ASP A 32 -41.47 -25.02 22.81
CA ASP A 32 -40.99 -25.32 24.17
C ASP A 32 -40.42 -26.71 24.51
N GLU A 33 -39.18 -26.75 25.01
CA GLU A 33 -38.94 -26.95 26.46
C GLU A 33 -37.48 -26.77 26.88
N ALA A 34 -37.31 -26.48 28.17
CA ALA A 34 -36.13 -25.98 28.84
C ALA A 34 -35.15 -27.08 29.33
N SER A 35 -33.87 -26.68 29.46
CA SER A 35 -32.83 -26.93 30.51
C SER A 35 -33.04 -27.99 31.62
N PRO A 36 -32.02 -28.36 32.44
CA PRO A 36 -30.55 -28.18 32.35
C PRO A 36 -29.76 -29.46 32.73
N SER A 37 -28.42 -29.42 32.74
CA SER A 37 -27.58 -29.74 33.92
C SER A 37 -26.12 -30.16 33.60
N ALA A 38 -25.21 -29.48 34.31
CA ALA A 38 -23.90 -29.90 34.86
C ALA A 38 -22.91 -30.65 33.93
N ALA A 39 -21.85 -29.99 33.47
CA ALA A 39 -20.61 -29.68 34.20
C ALA A 39 -19.76 -30.91 34.57
N THR A 40 -18.63 -31.08 33.88
CA THR A 40 -17.40 -31.54 34.53
C THR A 40 -16.20 -30.80 33.96
N SER A 41 -15.63 -29.99 34.84
CA SER A 41 -14.30 -29.39 34.82
C SER A 41 -13.21 -30.45 34.65
N THR A 42 -12.32 -30.25 33.69
CA THR A 42 -10.91 -30.65 33.82
C THR A 42 -10.05 -29.63 33.08
N ALA A 43 -9.32 -28.83 33.85
CA ALA A 43 -8.20 -28.01 33.39
C ALA A 43 -6.94 -28.89 33.19
N PRO A 44 -5.90 -28.39 32.50
CA PRO A 44 -5.02 -29.16 31.61
C PRO A 44 -3.75 -29.73 32.27
N PRO A 45 -3.04 -30.68 31.64
CA PRO A 45 -1.68 -31.01 32.03
C PRO A 45 -0.69 -29.94 31.57
N ALA A 46 0.22 -29.57 32.46
CA ALA A 46 1.32 -28.63 32.25
C ALA A 46 2.35 -29.15 31.22
N PRO A 47 3.06 -28.26 30.51
CA PRO A 47 4.08 -28.62 29.53
C PRO A 47 5.41 -28.98 30.23
N THR A 48 6.12 -29.98 29.71
CA THR A 48 7.50 -30.30 30.13
C THR A 48 8.36 -30.54 28.89
N ALA A 49 9.08 -29.50 28.48
CA ALA A 49 10.42 -29.54 27.89
C ALA A 49 10.83 -28.10 27.61
N ALA A 50 11.96 -27.69 28.16
CA ALA A 50 12.55 -26.38 27.99
C ALA A 50 13.05 -26.23 26.54
N GLU A 51 12.31 -25.51 25.72
CA GLU A 51 12.87 -24.81 24.57
C GLU A 51 13.29 -23.42 25.03
N THR A 52 14.56 -23.10 24.81
CA THR A 52 15.16 -21.77 24.98
C THR A 52 14.31 -20.70 24.28
N PRO A 53 14.05 -19.55 24.91
CA PRO A 53 13.33 -18.46 24.26
C PRO A 53 14.07 -18.00 22.99
N PRO A 54 13.38 -17.69 21.87
CA PRO A 54 13.99 -16.92 20.81
C PRO A 54 14.37 -15.55 21.37
N GLU A 55 15.63 -15.17 21.14
CA GLU A 55 16.18 -13.86 21.47
C GLU A 55 15.25 -12.77 20.93
N GLU A 56 14.71 -11.95 21.83
CA GLU A 56 13.87 -10.80 21.51
C GLU A 56 14.71 -9.86 20.64
N LEU A 57 14.32 -9.71 19.37
CA LEU A 57 14.91 -8.69 18.50
C LEU A 57 14.73 -7.33 19.20
N PRO A 58 15.81 -6.56 19.39
CA PRO A 58 15.70 -5.27 20.06
C PRO A 58 14.71 -4.38 19.29
N PRO A 59 13.97 -3.49 20.00
CA PRO A 59 13.11 -2.53 19.34
C PRO A 59 13.90 -1.74 18.31
N ASN A 60 13.27 -1.45 17.17
CA ASN A 60 13.77 -0.56 16.11
C ASN A 60 14.25 0.76 16.74
N GLU A 61 15.51 0.81 17.15
CA GLU A 61 16.23 2.06 17.33
C GLU A 61 16.53 2.56 15.91
N LEU A 62 15.88 3.67 15.56
CA LEU A 62 16.32 4.52 14.46
C LEU A 62 17.84 4.68 14.58
N PRO A 63 18.63 4.45 13.51
CA PRO A 63 20.06 4.63 13.60
C PRO A 63 20.37 6.06 14.06
N PRO A 64 21.33 6.25 14.99
CA PRO A 64 21.67 7.57 15.48
C PRO A 64 22.10 8.45 14.30
N ASN A 65 21.51 9.64 14.24
CA ASN A 65 21.85 10.73 13.33
C ASN A 65 23.38 10.90 13.26
N ALA A 66 23.99 10.52 12.14
CA ALA A 66 25.43 10.49 11.91
C ALA A 66 26.03 11.89 11.67
N SER A 67 25.75 12.84 12.56
CA SER A 67 26.28 14.21 12.44
C SER A 67 27.49 14.51 13.34
N ASN A 68 28.03 13.56 14.12
CA ASN A 68 29.15 13.88 15.03
C ASN A 68 30.13 12.70 15.25
N GLN A 69 30.92 12.29 14.26
CA GLN A 69 32.12 11.47 14.51
C GLN A 69 33.38 12.06 13.82
N PRO A 70 34.51 12.25 14.54
CA PRO A 70 35.76 12.73 13.96
C PRO A 70 36.48 11.62 13.16
N PRO A 71 37.39 11.98 12.22
CA PRO A 71 37.93 11.03 11.25
C PRO A 71 39.07 10.22 11.86
N GLY A 72 38.95 8.89 11.82
CA GLY A 72 40.02 7.97 12.23
C GLY A 72 39.66 6.49 12.03
N SER A 73 39.94 5.98 10.83
CA SER A 73 40.38 4.61 10.51
C SER A 73 39.49 3.41 10.94
N VAL A 74 38.59 2.99 10.05
CA VAL A 74 38.05 1.61 9.99
C VAL A 74 38.42 1.03 8.61
N PRO A 75 38.93 -0.22 8.50
CA PRO A 75 39.37 -0.80 7.22
C PRO A 75 38.20 -0.96 6.24
N ALA A 76 38.47 -0.69 4.96
CA ALA A 76 37.49 -0.66 3.89
C ALA A 76 36.78 -2.02 3.68
N SER A 77 35.48 -2.05 3.99
CA SER A 77 34.50 -2.87 3.27
C SER A 77 34.43 -2.38 1.82
N PRO A 78 34.14 -3.25 0.82
CA PRO A 78 34.09 -2.83 -0.57
C PRO A 78 33.06 -1.69 -0.72
N ASP A 79 33.55 -0.59 -1.29
CA ASP A 79 32.86 0.68 -1.44
C ASP A 79 31.47 0.51 -2.08
N ILE A 80 30.42 0.75 -1.28
CA ILE A 80 29.08 1.16 -1.74
C ILE A 80 29.13 2.69 -2.03
N ALA A 81 30.22 3.17 -2.64
CA ALA A 81 30.39 4.57 -2.96
C ALA A 81 30.44 4.72 -4.48
N SER A 82 29.37 5.32 -5.01
CA SER A 82 29.17 5.68 -6.40
C SER A 82 29.20 4.52 -7.39
N LEU A 83 28.04 3.89 -7.63
CA LEU A 83 27.78 3.44 -8.98
C LEU A 83 27.78 4.70 -9.87
N PRO A 84 28.63 4.79 -10.90
CA PRO A 84 28.54 5.90 -11.85
C PRO A 84 27.15 5.84 -12.52
N ASP A 85 26.53 6.98 -12.76
CA ASP A 85 25.21 7.07 -13.42
C ASP A 85 25.14 6.30 -14.75
N ALA A 86 26.28 6.05 -15.39
CA ALA A 86 26.40 5.22 -16.59
C ALA A 86 26.08 3.73 -16.36
N ASP A 87 26.41 3.17 -15.21
CA ASP A 87 26.19 1.74 -14.90
C ASP A 87 24.71 1.46 -14.62
N CYS A 88 23.95 2.46 -14.21
CA CYS A 88 22.51 2.34 -14.01
C CYS A 88 21.66 2.54 -15.27
N GLN A 89 22.27 2.95 -16.39
CA GLN A 89 21.57 3.00 -17.69
C GLN A 89 21.38 1.61 -18.30
N ASN A 90 22.29 0.68 -18.02
CA ASN A 90 22.22 -0.70 -18.49
C ASN A 90 22.85 -1.66 -17.46
N PRO A 91 22.21 -1.87 -16.30
CA PRO A 91 22.74 -2.76 -15.28
C PRO A 91 22.70 -4.21 -15.78
N GLU A 92 23.86 -4.86 -15.90
CA GLU A 92 23.97 -6.22 -16.46
C GLU A 92 23.77 -7.35 -15.43
N THR A 93 23.82 -7.04 -14.13
CA THR A 93 23.70 -8.03 -13.06
C THR A 93 22.56 -7.67 -12.11
N GLN A 94 21.93 -8.67 -11.47
CA GLN A 94 20.90 -8.42 -10.46
C GLN A 94 21.43 -7.59 -9.29
N THR A 95 22.69 -7.74 -8.91
CA THR A 95 23.32 -6.89 -7.89
C THR A 95 23.37 -5.43 -8.33
N ALA A 96 23.80 -5.17 -9.56
CA ALA A 96 23.78 -3.81 -10.11
C ALA A 96 22.35 -3.26 -10.22
N MET A 97 21.37 -4.06 -10.65
CA MET A 97 19.96 -3.65 -10.68
C MET A 97 19.43 -3.27 -9.29
N ASN A 98 19.72 -4.10 -8.27
CA ASN A 98 19.34 -3.82 -6.89
C ASN A 98 19.96 -2.52 -6.37
N GLN A 99 21.24 -2.29 -6.66
CA GLN A 99 21.95 -1.08 -6.27
C GLN A 99 21.41 0.16 -6.99
N CYS A 100 21.09 0.06 -8.28
CA CYS A 100 20.50 1.16 -9.06
C CYS A 100 19.08 1.50 -8.59
N ALA A 101 18.24 0.49 -8.30
CA ALA A 101 16.92 0.71 -7.73
C ALA A 101 17.03 1.43 -6.37
N LYS A 102 17.97 1.02 -5.51
CA LYS A 102 18.24 1.70 -4.24
C LYS A 102 18.70 3.15 -4.46
N ALA A 103 19.63 3.40 -5.38
CA ALA A 103 20.10 4.75 -5.68
C ALA A 103 18.95 5.66 -6.18
N SER A 104 18.05 5.12 -7.00
CA SER A 104 16.85 5.82 -7.43
C SER A 104 15.93 6.18 -6.26
N TYR A 105 15.73 5.24 -5.32
CA TYR A 105 15.00 5.53 -4.10
C TYR A 105 15.68 6.61 -3.25
N ASP A 106 16.99 6.52 -3.02
CA ASP A 106 17.73 7.51 -2.23
C ASP A 106 17.59 8.93 -2.82
N GLN A 107 17.57 9.05 -4.15
CA GLN A 107 17.30 10.32 -4.85
C GLN A 107 15.86 10.81 -4.65
N ALA A 108 14.88 9.92 -4.79
CA ALA A 108 13.47 10.24 -4.60
C ALA A 108 13.18 10.68 -3.15
N ASP A 109 13.73 9.98 -2.16
CA ASP A 109 13.60 10.30 -0.74
C ASP A 109 14.30 11.63 -0.40
N THR A 110 15.49 11.87 -0.95
CA THR A 110 16.18 13.17 -0.80
C THR A 110 15.30 14.31 -1.33
N LYS A 111 14.68 14.11 -2.51
CA LYS A 111 13.81 15.11 -3.12
C LYS A 111 12.56 15.36 -2.27
N LEU A 112 11.93 14.30 -1.77
CA LEU A 112 10.77 14.40 -0.89
C LEU A 112 11.10 15.21 0.37
N ASN A 113 12.20 14.88 1.06
CA ASN A 113 12.64 15.58 2.25
C ASN A 113 12.94 17.06 1.98
N GLN A 114 13.50 17.39 0.81
CA GLN A 114 13.69 18.80 0.41
C GLN A 114 12.35 19.53 0.28
N VAL A 115 11.36 18.94 -0.38
CA VAL A 115 10.03 19.55 -0.53
C VAL A 115 9.34 19.72 0.81
N TYR A 116 9.37 18.69 1.67
CA TYR A 116 8.82 18.77 3.02
C TYR A 116 9.43 19.92 3.84
N ASN A 117 10.76 20.02 3.83
CA ASN A 117 11.47 21.07 4.57
C ASN A 117 11.25 22.48 4.01
N GLN A 118 10.93 22.61 2.73
CA GLN A 118 10.55 23.88 2.10
C GLN A 118 9.11 24.26 2.43
N LEU A 119 8.20 23.29 2.43
CA LEU A 119 6.77 23.49 2.68
C LEU A 119 6.48 23.82 4.15
N LYS A 120 7.01 23.01 5.07
CA LYS A 120 6.67 23.07 6.50
C LYS A 120 6.76 24.47 7.13
N PRO A 121 7.81 25.29 6.89
CA PRO A 121 7.92 26.62 7.49
C PRO A 121 6.88 27.63 7.02
N SER A 122 6.22 27.39 5.88
CA SER A 122 5.17 28.27 5.35
C SER A 122 3.80 28.06 6.00
N LEU A 123 3.67 27.01 6.82
CA LEU A 123 2.42 26.57 7.44
C LEU A 123 2.25 27.12 8.86
N SER A 124 1.00 27.27 9.30
CA SER A 124 0.69 27.51 10.72
C SER A 124 1.15 26.35 11.61
N ALA A 125 1.36 26.59 12.91
CA ALA A 125 1.79 25.53 13.85
C ALA A 125 0.89 24.29 13.80
N GLN A 126 -0.44 24.50 13.79
CA GLN A 126 -1.41 23.42 13.66
C GLN A 126 -1.22 22.63 12.35
N GLN A 127 -1.08 23.32 11.21
CA GLN A 127 -0.86 22.66 9.92
C GLN A 127 0.49 21.95 9.85
N GLN A 128 1.53 22.45 10.54
CA GLN A 128 2.80 21.74 10.65
C GLN A 128 2.64 20.42 11.40
N ASP A 129 1.92 20.42 12.52
CA ASP A 129 1.66 19.21 13.29
C ASP A 129 0.82 18.21 12.49
N GLN A 130 -0.17 18.69 11.73
CA GLN A 130 -0.98 17.85 10.85
C GLN A 130 -0.16 17.28 9.69
N LEU A 131 0.70 18.10 9.05
CA LEU A 131 1.59 17.64 8.00
C LEU A 131 2.56 16.58 8.53
N THR A 132 3.16 16.80 9.70
CA THR A 132 4.07 15.81 10.32
C THR A 132 3.35 14.50 10.61
N GLN A 133 2.11 14.53 11.12
CA GLN A 133 1.31 13.30 11.30
C GLN A 133 1.02 12.60 9.97
N ALA A 134 0.67 13.36 8.93
CA ALA A 134 0.43 12.82 7.59
C ALA A 134 1.69 12.17 6.98
N GLU A 135 2.88 12.77 7.14
CA GLU A 135 4.14 12.16 6.68
C GLU A 135 4.48 10.87 7.44
N LEU A 136 4.25 10.82 8.75
CA LEU A 136 4.51 9.61 9.53
C LEU A 136 3.59 8.46 9.13
N ALA A 137 2.29 8.75 8.94
CA ALA A 137 1.34 7.77 8.44
C ALA A 137 1.65 7.36 6.99
N TRP A 138 2.11 8.29 6.15
CA TRP A 138 2.57 8.00 4.79
C TRP A 138 3.77 7.05 4.78
N ILE A 139 4.76 7.24 5.66
CA ILE A 139 5.92 6.33 5.76
C ILE A 139 5.47 4.92 6.13
N ASP A 140 4.61 4.76 7.14
CA ASP A 140 4.09 3.43 7.52
C ASP A 140 3.30 2.77 6.38
N PHE A 141 2.49 3.55 5.66
CA PHE A 141 1.83 3.08 4.45
C PHE A 141 2.82 2.64 3.37
N ARG A 142 3.79 3.49 3.01
CA ARG A 142 4.79 3.25 1.98
C ARG A 142 5.53 1.96 2.24
N ASP A 143 6.02 1.78 3.46
CA ASP A 143 6.85 0.64 3.82
C ASP A 143 6.04 -0.66 3.71
N ARG A 144 4.83 -0.71 4.29
CA ARG A 144 3.92 -1.88 4.17
C ARG A 144 3.47 -2.14 2.74
N HIS A 145 3.23 -1.09 1.97
CA HIS A 145 2.84 -1.18 0.57
C HIS A 145 3.94 -1.83 -0.26
N CYS A 146 5.18 -1.36 -0.11
CA CYS A 146 6.32 -1.87 -0.85
C CYS A 146 6.77 -3.25 -0.37
N GLU A 147 6.62 -3.57 0.92
CA GLU A 147 6.76 -4.94 1.44
C GLU A 147 5.74 -5.88 0.80
N PHE A 148 4.47 -5.47 0.76
CA PHE A 148 3.42 -6.27 0.11
C PHE A 148 3.70 -6.46 -1.38
N GLU A 149 4.14 -5.43 -2.09
CA GLU A 149 4.46 -5.54 -3.51
C GLU A 149 5.62 -6.52 -3.76
N ALA A 150 6.76 -6.30 -3.10
CA ALA A 150 7.95 -7.12 -3.26
C ALA A 150 7.76 -8.56 -2.75
N GLY A 151 6.83 -8.80 -1.82
CA GLY A 151 6.62 -10.10 -1.20
C GLY A 151 6.18 -11.23 -2.15
N GLN A 152 5.82 -10.94 -3.40
CA GLN A 152 5.52 -12.01 -4.38
C GLN A 152 6.80 -12.66 -4.91
N PHE A 153 7.93 -11.97 -4.72
CA PHE A 153 9.26 -12.40 -5.11
C PHE A 153 10.12 -12.81 -3.90
N GLU A 154 9.48 -13.08 -2.75
CA GLU A 154 10.18 -13.35 -1.49
C GLU A 154 11.29 -14.40 -1.64
N GLY A 155 12.50 -14.07 -1.20
CA GLY A 155 13.70 -14.91 -1.30
C GLY A 155 14.37 -14.91 -2.67
N GLY A 156 13.78 -14.28 -3.69
CA GLY A 156 14.33 -14.15 -5.04
C GLY A 156 15.30 -12.97 -5.16
N SER A 157 16.29 -13.09 -6.04
CA SER A 157 17.29 -12.03 -6.28
C SER A 157 16.70 -10.73 -6.86
N VAL A 158 15.49 -10.78 -7.40
CA VAL A 158 14.74 -9.62 -7.93
C VAL A 158 13.95 -8.86 -6.85
N GLN A 159 13.68 -9.49 -5.70
CA GLN A 159 12.91 -8.87 -4.62
C GLN A 159 13.41 -7.48 -4.21
N PRO A 160 14.73 -7.25 -4.02
CA PRO A 160 15.22 -5.92 -3.63
C PRO A 160 15.02 -4.89 -4.74
N THR A 161 15.14 -5.28 -6.01
CA THR A 161 14.87 -4.39 -7.16
C THR A 161 13.42 -3.91 -7.11
N ILE A 162 12.45 -4.81 -6.91
CA ILE A 162 11.03 -4.45 -6.81
C ILE A 162 10.78 -3.57 -5.59
N TYR A 163 11.31 -3.95 -4.42
CA TYR A 163 11.12 -3.20 -3.19
C TYR A 163 11.61 -1.75 -3.31
N TYR A 164 12.86 -1.54 -3.76
CA TYR A 164 13.40 -0.19 -3.90
C TYR A 164 12.75 0.60 -5.05
N SER A 165 12.33 -0.06 -6.13
CA SER A 165 11.61 0.62 -7.22
C SER A 165 10.25 1.13 -6.72
N CYS A 166 9.52 0.33 -5.95
CA CYS A 166 8.29 0.77 -5.29
C CYS A 166 8.53 1.97 -4.36
N LEU A 167 9.56 1.89 -3.50
CA LEU A 167 9.89 2.99 -2.60
C LEU A 167 10.19 4.30 -3.37
N ALA A 168 10.91 4.20 -4.49
CA ALA A 168 11.20 5.34 -5.36
C ALA A 168 9.92 5.92 -5.98
N GLN A 169 9.05 5.08 -6.55
CA GLN A 169 7.79 5.50 -7.15
C GLN A 169 6.88 6.19 -6.12
N VAL A 170 6.61 5.56 -4.99
CA VAL A 170 5.70 6.10 -3.97
C VAL A 170 6.26 7.39 -3.35
N SER A 171 7.59 7.52 -3.23
CA SER A 171 8.23 8.76 -2.77
C SER A 171 8.13 9.90 -3.80
N ALA A 172 8.22 9.58 -5.09
CA ALA A 172 8.01 10.54 -6.17
C ALA A 172 6.53 11.00 -6.23
N GLU A 173 5.58 10.08 -6.07
CA GLU A 173 4.15 10.40 -5.95
C GLU A 173 3.90 11.35 -4.78
N ARG A 174 4.43 11.04 -3.58
CA ARG A 174 4.29 11.91 -2.40
C ARG A 174 4.90 13.29 -2.63
N THR A 175 6.07 13.36 -3.27
CA THR A 175 6.71 14.62 -3.64
C THR A 175 5.77 15.47 -4.49
N ALA A 176 5.14 14.87 -5.52
CA ALA A 176 4.20 15.57 -6.38
C ALA A 176 2.96 16.04 -5.61
N GLU A 177 2.42 15.20 -4.71
CA GLU A 177 1.28 15.56 -3.85
C GLU A 177 1.59 16.76 -2.94
N LEU A 178 2.77 16.82 -2.32
CA LEU A 178 3.16 17.94 -1.47
C LEU A 178 3.36 19.25 -2.24
N GLN A 179 3.78 19.16 -3.50
CA GLN A 179 3.99 20.34 -4.34
C GLN A 179 2.68 20.88 -4.93
N SER A 180 1.84 19.98 -5.45
CA SER A 180 0.61 20.33 -6.13
C SER A 180 -0.32 19.12 -6.15
N PRO A 181 -1.23 19.00 -5.17
CA PRO A 181 -2.26 17.97 -5.18
C PRO A 181 -3.05 18.02 -6.49
N ALA A 182 -3.21 16.87 -7.16
CA ALA A 182 -4.00 16.81 -8.38
C ALA A 182 -5.47 17.16 -8.10
N PRO A 183 -6.20 17.79 -9.03
CA PRO A 183 -7.64 17.92 -8.90
C PRO A 183 -8.32 16.57 -9.18
N THR A 184 -9.42 16.28 -8.50
CA THR A 184 -10.31 15.15 -8.82
C THR A 184 -11.68 15.64 -9.31
N ARG A 185 -12.33 14.85 -10.16
CA ARG A 185 -13.71 15.11 -10.64
C ARG A 185 -14.72 14.11 -10.09
N LEU A 186 -14.27 13.08 -9.37
CA LEU A 186 -15.16 12.07 -8.81
C LEU A 186 -15.62 12.45 -7.41
N SER A 187 -16.82 11.99 -7.05
CA SER A 187 -17.26 11.98 -5.65
C SER A 187 -16.52 10.90 -4.85
N TYR A 188 -16.30 11.14 -3.56
CA TYR A 188 -15.69 10.16 -2.66
C TYR A 188 -16.42 8.80 -2.71
N LYS A 189 -17.76 8.80 -2.71
CA LYS A 189 -18.56 7.57 -2.77
C LYS A 189 -18.26 6.72 -4.01
N ALA A 190 -18.12 7.35 -5.17
CA ALA A 190 -17.81 6.63 -6.41
C ALA A 190 -16.39 6.06 -6.38
N ALA A 191 -15.42 6.84 -5.90
CA ALA A 191 -14.05 6.37 -5.73
C ALA A 191 -13.96 5.20 -4.74
N ASP A 192 -14.65 5.28 -3.61
CA ASP A 192 -14.66 4.23 -2.58
C ASP A 192 -15.29 2.93 -3.07
N GLN A 193 -16.37 3.02 -3.87
CA GLN A 193 -16.96 1.85 -4.50
C GLN A 193 -15.96 1.15 -5.44
N GLN A 194 -15.21 1.91 -6.24
CA GLN A 194 -14.19 1.35 -7.13
C GLN A 194 -13.05 0.71 -6.34
N LEU A 195 -12.52 1.40 -5.32
CA LEU A 195 -11.47 0.87 -4.46
C LEU A 195 -11.88 -0.46 -3.83
N ASN A 196 -13.09 -0.52 -3.27
CA ASN A 196 -13.60 -1.74 -2.63
C ASN A 196 -13.70 -2.90 -3.63
N GLN A 197 -14.12 -2.65 -4.88
CA GLN A 197 -14.17 -3.68 -5.91
C GLN A 197 -12.77 -4.22 -6.24
N VAL A 198 -11.80 -3.34 -6.48
CA VAL A 198 -10.42 -3.73 -6.80
C VAL A 198 -9.77 -4.48 -5.63
N TYR A 199 -9.92 -3.97 -4.41
CA TYR A 199 -9.39 -4.61 -3.21
C TYR A 199 -9.93 -6.04 -3.02
N GLN A 200 -11.24 -6.24 -3.16
CA GLN A 200 -11.84 -7.57 -3.00
C GLN A 200 -11.42 -8.53 -4.11
N SER A 201 -11.35 -8.04 -5.35
CA SER A 201 -10.87 -8.83 -6.50
C SER A 201 -9.44 -9.31 -6.25
N LEU A 202 -8.51 -8.39 -5.95
CA LEU A 202 -7.13 -8.71 -5.66
C LEU A 202 -7.03 -9.70 -4.48
N LYS A 203 -7.67 -9.40 -3.36
CA LYS A 203 -7.63 -10.22 -2.15
C LYS A 203 -8.10 -11.66 -2.39
N SER A 204 -9.07 -11.87 -3.27
CA SER A 204 -9.62 -13.20 -3.57
C SER A 204 -8.61 -14.13 -4.26
N GLY A 205 -7.65 -13.56 -5.03
CA GLY A 205 -6.61 -14.32 -5.73
C GLY A 205 -5.37 -14.63 -4.90
N LEU A 206 -5.25 -14.07 -3.69
CA LEU A 206 -4.05 -14.17 -2.86
C LEU A 206 -4.01 -15.42 -1.98
N SER A 207 -2.80 -15.86 -1.63
CA SER A 207 -2.58 -16.79 -0.50
C SER A 207 -2.87 -16.10 0.84
N ASP A 208 -3.07 -16.87 1.92
CA ASP A 208 -3.47 -16.28 3.21
C ASP A 208 -2.41 -15.35 3.82
N SER A 209 -1.12 -15.70 3.68
CA SER A 209 -0.02 -14.80 4.06
C SER A 209 -0.08 -13.48 3.29
N ARG A 210 -0.26 -13.55 1.97
CA ARG A 210 -0.38 -12.37 1.10
C ARG A 210 -1.63 -11.54 1.42
N LYS A 211 -2.77 -12.17 1.75
CA LYS A 211 -3.98 -11.46 2.20
C LYS A 211 -3.73 -10.66 3.47
N SER A 212 -2.94 -11.19 4.40
CA SER A 212 -2.55 -10.49 5.63
C SER A 212 -1.71 -9.24 5.31
N GLY A 213 -0.70 -9.39 4.43
CA GLY A 213 0.11 -8.28 3.94
C GLY A 213 -0.72 -7.19 3.25
N LEU A 214 -1.61 -7.56 2.34
CA LEU A 214 -2.52 -6.62 1.66
C LEU A 214 -3.42 -5.89 2.67
N THR A 215 -3.96 -6.60 3.66
CA THR A 215 -4.83 -6.00 4.69
C THR A 215 -4.04 -5.01 5.55
N THR A 216 -2.80 -5.35 5.92
CA THR A 216 -1.90 -4.51 6.70
C THR A 216 -1.56 -3.21 5.96
N ALA A 217 -1.17 -3.31 4.68
CA ALA A 217 -0.92 -2.14 3.84
C ALA A 217 -2.19 -1.28 3.64
N GLN A 218 -3.36 -1.91 3.49
CA GLN A 218 -4.63 -1.19 3.33
C GLN A 218 -5.04 -0.42 4.59
N LEU A 219 -4.79 -0.96 5.78
CA LEU A 219 -5.08 -0.28 7.04
C LEU A 219 -4.18 0.94 7.24
N ALA A 220 -2.88 0.79 6.98
CA ALA A 220 -1.95 1.92 7.03
C ALA A 220 -2.29 3.00 5.99
N TRP A 221 -2.73 2.59 4.79
CA TRP A 221 -3.22 3.52 3.79
C TRP A 221 -4.44 4.33 4.27
N LEU A 222 -5.38 3.70 5.00
CA LEU A 222 -6.54 4.40 5.55
C LEU A 222 -6.12 5.47 6.57
N ASP A 223 -5.15 5.16 7.43
CA ASP A 223 -4.59 6.11 8.39
C ASP A 223 -3.87 7.27 7.68
N TYR A 224 -3.04 6.98 6.68
CA TYR A 224 -2.40 7.99 5.83
C TYR A 224 -3.45 8.89 5.14
N ARG A 225 -4.49 8.30 4.55
CA ARG A 225 -5.55 9.05 3.90
C ARG A 225 -6.22 10.01 4.88
N ASP A 226 -6.59 9.53 6.05
CA ASP A 226 -7.37 10.32 7.01
C ASP A 226 -6.51 11.45 7.61
N THR A 227 -5.25 11.17 7.95
CA THR A 227 -4.30 12.18 8.43
C THR A 227 -3.95 13.22 7.37
N ASN A 228 -3.71 12.80 6.12
CA ASN A 228 -3.43 13.73 5.02
C ASN A 228 -4.64 14.60 4.67
N CYS A 229 -5.85 14.04 4.64
CA CYS A 229 -7.06 14.84 4.40
C CYS A 229 -7.43 15.77 5.55
N ALA A 230 -7.01 15.47 6.78
CA ALA A 230 -7.06 16.41 7.89
C ALA A 230 -6.08 17.59 7.71
N TYR A 231 -4.88 17.33 7.19
CA TYR A 231 -3.89 18.36 6.85
C TYR A 231 -4.38 19.29 5.73
N GLU A 232 -4.92 18.74 4.64
CA GLU A 232 -5.36 19.54 3.49
C GLU A 232 -6.63 20.37 3.74
N ALA A 233 -7.37 20.09 4.83
CA ALA A 233 -8.65 20.71 5.16
C ALA A 233 -9.71 20.64 4.04
N SER A 234 -9.54 19.74 3.05
CA SER A 234 -10.34 19.60 1.82
C SER A 234 -11.05 18.24 1.75
N THR A 235 -11.79 17.89 2.81
CA THR A 235 -12.12 16.49 3.13
C THR A 235 -12.70 15.67 1.98
N GLN A 236 -13.72 16.12 1.25
CA GLN A 236 -14.33 15.32 0.18
C GLN A 236 -13.42 15.14 -1.05
N ASP A 237 -12.74 16.21 -1.49
CA ASP A 237 -11.89 16.16 -2.67
C ASP A 237 -10.60 15.40 -2.39
N CYS A 238 -9.99 15.61 -1.22
CA CYS A 238 -8.84 14.82 -0.77
C CYS A 238 -9.20 13.34 -0.66
N LEU A 239 -10.31 13.00 0.01
CA LEU A 239 -10.73 11.61 0.17
C LEU A 239 -10.94 10.95 -1.19
N ALA A 240 -11.61 11.63 -2.13
CA ALA A 240 -11.82 11.11 -3.48
C ALA A 240 -10.51 10.94 -4.26
N ARG A 241 -9.61 11.91 -4.23
CA ARG A 241 -8.31 11.82 -4.92
C ARG A 241 -7.45 10.69 -4.38
N MET A 242 -7.25 10.63 -3.07
CA MET A 242 -6.40 9.61 -2.46
C MET A 242 -6.95 8.21 -2.71
N THR A 243 -8.28 8.06 -2.64
CA THR A 243 -8.96 6.79 -2.93
C THR A 243 -8.75 6.35 -4.39
N LEU A 244 -8.74 7.29 -5.34
CA LEU A 244 -8.43 6.98 -6.74
C LEU A 244 -6.97 6.56 -6.93
N SER A 245 -6.02 7.29 -6.34
CA SER A 245 -4.60 6.93 -6.38
C SER A 245 -4.38 5.51 -5.82
N ARG A 246 -5.02 5.19 -4.69
CA ARG A 246 -4.94 3.84 -4.13
C ARG A 246 -5.51 2.76 -5.04
N THR A 247 -6.61 3.08 -5.71
CA THR A 247 -7.23 2.17 -6.68
C THR A 247 -6.24 1.84 -7.80
N GLN A 248 -5.57 2.85 -8.36
CA GLN A 248 -4.56 2.68 -9.42
C GLN A 248 -3.40 1.82 -8.94
N GLN A 249 -2.85 2.11 -7.76
CA GLN A 249 -1.77 1.30 -7.16
C GLN A 249 -2.18 -0.18 -6.97
N LEU A 250 -3.42 -0.45 -6.57
CA LEU A 250 -3.91 -1.83 -6.44
C LEU A 250 -4.13 -2.51 -7.81
N GLU A 251 -4.52 -1.76 -8.83
CA GLU A 251 -4.65 -2.25 -10.21
C GLU A 251 -3.27 -2.62 -10.79
N GLU A 252 -2.24 -1.80 -10.55
CA GLU A 252 -0.84 -2.08 -10.92
C GLU A 252 -0.32 -3.35 -10.23
N GLN A 253 -0.59 -3.50 -8.93
CA GLN A 253 -0.23 -4.70 -8.17
C GLN A 253 -0.96 -5.95 -8.66
N ALA A 254 -2.22 -5.84 -9.06
CA ALA A 254 -2.97 -6.93 -9.66
C ALA A 254 -2.37 -7.35 -11.02
N ALA A 255 -1.94 -6.38 -11.83
CA ALA A 255 -1.31 -6.65 -13.11
C ALA A 255 0.04 -7.38 -12.96
N MET A 256 0.85 -7.01 -11.96
CA MET A 256 2.13 -7.68 -11.69
C MET A 256 1.98 -9.13 -11.18
N GLN A 257 0.83 -9.51 -10.62
CA GLN A 257 0.57 -10.90 -10.22
C GLN A 257 0.11 -11.80 -11.35
N ALA A 258 -0.29 -11.23 -12.49
CA ALA A 258 -0.74 -11.97 -13.65
C ALA A 258 0.41 -12.39 -14.60
N LEU A 259 1.64 -11.96 -14.32
CA LEU A 259 2.87 -12.25 -15.07
C LEU A 259 3.61 -13.46 -14.47
#